data_AF-A0A812RMZ3-F1
#
_entry.id   AF-A0A812RMZ3-F1
#
_cell.length_a   1.000
_cell.length_b   1.000
_cell.length_c   1.000
_cell.angle_alpha   90.00
_cell.angle_beta   90.00
_cell.angle_gamma   90.00
#
_symmetry.space_group_name_H-M   'P 1'
#
loop_
_entity.id
_entity.type
_entity.pdbx_description
1 polymer ?
#
loop_
_entity_poly.entity_id
_entity_poly.type
_entity_poly.pdbx_seq_one_letter_code
_entity_poly.pdbx_strand_id
1 'polypeptide(L)'
;IVRQTEAKLRLRGVGSGYFEGAGQKESSEPLQLCISCTSQEGYKTAVKGVEELLNRVYEEYRQFCRENQKPVPDLQINFTENQLVYSSRATFTGGAAADDDEGDASSKDKRKGKARATKREPVKTSDGAIDRGEPGPNAPPVHEIEKYIDERNEARRANNFPEADRIRQLLHSRGVALMDEPGGRGKGAEVTTWRYWRD
;
A
#
# COMPACT_ATOMS: atom_id res chain seq x y z
N ILE A 1 10.14 -12.98 -10.89
CA ILE A 1 10.19 -12.19 -9.63
C ILE A 1 8.85 -12.19 -8.89
N VAL A 2 7.86 -11.32 -9.18
CA VAL A 2 6.61 -11.19 -8.37
C VAL A 2 5.87 -12.52 -8.16
N ARG A 3 5.58 -13.27 -9.23
CA ARG A 3 4.84 -14.55 -9.15
C ARG A 3 5.54 -15.63 -8.32
N GLN A 4 6.86 -15.58 -8.21
CA GLN A 4 7.66 -16.61 -7.52
C GLN A 4 7.94 -16.26 -6.06
N THR A 5 7.79 -14.99 -5.69
CA THR A 5 8.26 -14.46 -4.40
C THR A 5 7.15 -13.86 -3.57
N GLU A 6 5.97 -13.66 -4.17
CA GLU A 6 4.85 -12.89 -3.61
C GLU A 6 5.24 -11.47 -3.19
N ALA A 7 6.43 -10.99 -3.61
CA ALA A 7 6.91 -9.67 -3.30
C ALA A 7 6.17 -8.62 -4.13
N LYS A 8 5.87 -7.49 -3.49
CA LYS A 8 5.36 -6.29 -4.14
C LYS A 8 6.52 -5.43 -4.59
N LEU A 9 6.59 -5.16 -5.90
CA LEU A 9 7.56 -4.27 -6.52
C LEU A 9 6.90 -2.93 -6.87
N ARG A 10 7.58 -1.82 -6.65
CA ARG A 10 7.11 -0.47 -7.03
C ARG A 10 8.29 0.35 -7.55
N LEU A 11 8.14 0.95 -8.73
CA LEU A 11 9.08 1.95 -9.23
C LEU A 11 8.67 3.33 -8.68
N ARG A 12 9.63 4.08 -8.12
CA ARG A 12 9.42 5.40 -7.50
C ARG A 12 10.61 6.29 -7.76
N GLY A 13 10.53 7.56 -7.36
CA GLY A 13 11.60 8.54 -7.59
C GLY A 13 11.38 9.37 -8.84
N VAL A 14 12.29 10.30 -9.09
CA VAL A 14 12.24 11.18 -10.25
C VAL A 14 12.28 10.38 -11.55
N GLY A 15 11.38 10.68 -12.48
CA GLY A 15 11.25 10.02 -13.78
C GLY A 15 10.53 8.67 -13.73
N SER A 16 9.96 8.27 -12.58
CA SER A 16 9.23 7.01 -12.45
C SER A 16 7.79 7.05 -12.99
N GLY A 17 7.21 8.23 -13.18
CA GLY A 17 5.78 8.42 -13.43
C GLY A 17 4.90 8.13 -12.20
N TYR A 18 5.48 7.86 -11.03
CA TYR A 18 4.74 7.54 -9.82
C TYR A 18 4.53 8.79 -8.95
N PHE A 19 3.31 9.31 -8.98
CA PHE A 19 2.89 10.45 -8.16
C PHE A 19 2.48 9.99 -6.75
N GLU A 20 3.06 10.62 -5.72
CA GLU A 20 2.77 10.34 -4.33
C GLU A 20 2.52 11.61 -3.50
N GLY A 21 2.00 11.42 -2.29
CA GLY A 21 1.63 12.51 -1.39
C GLY A 21 0.39 13.31 -1.82
N ALA A 22 0.01 14.27 -0.98
CA ALA A 22 -1.12 15.16 -1.25
C ALA A 22 -0.89 16.04 -2.49
N GLY A 23 0.38 16.37 -2.78
CA GLY A 23 0.74 17.23 -3.90
C GLY A 23 0.70 16.55 -5.28
N GLN A 24 0.45 15.23 -5.37
CA GLN A 24 0.48 14.47 -6.64
C GLN A 24 1.76 14.74 -7.46
N LYS A 25 2.91 14.67 -6.80
CA LYS A 25 4.23 14.87 -7.42
C LYS A 25 5.06 13.62 -7.27
N GLU A 26 5.99 13.43 -8.20
CA GLU A 26 7.01 12.40 -8.04
C GLU A 26 7.88 12.71 -6.82
N SER A 27 8.44 11.65 -6.23
CA SER A 27 9.42 11.79 -5.15
C SER A 27 10.65 12.55 -5.64
N SER A 28 11.24 13.38 -4.78
CA SER A 28 12.52 14.04 -5.06
C SER A 28 13.72 13.08 -4.99
N GLU A 29 13.50 11.86 -4.51
CA GLU A 29 14.51 10.80 -4.47
C GLU A 29 14.89 10.31 -5.88
N PRO A 30 16.12 9.83 -6.09
CA PRO A 30 16.51 9.17 -7.33
C PRO A 30 15.59 8.01 -7.71
N LEU A 31 15.53 7.68 -9.00
CA LEU A 31 14.75 6.55 -9.52
C LEU A 31 15.13 5.25 -8.77
N GLN A 32 14.16 4.63 -8.11
CA GLN A 32 14.37 3.50 -7.21
C GLN A 32 13.29 2.44 -7.38
N LEU A 33 13.68 1.17 -7.22
CA LEU A 33 12.77 0.03 -7.21
C LEU A 33 12.59 -0.47 -5.77
N CYS A 34 11.41 -0.25 -5.20
CA CYS A 34 11.10 -0.69 -3.85
C CYS A 34 10.57 -2.14 -3.84
N ILE A 35 11.15 -2.98 -2.98
CA ILE A 35 10.71 -4.35 -2.73
C ILE A 35 10.03 -4.41 -1.36
N SER A 36 8.86 -5.03 -1.28
CA SER A 36 8.20 -5.32 0.00
C SER A 36 7.69 -6.75 -0.02
N CYS A 37 7.97 -7.52 1.02
CA CYS A 37 7.52 -8.90 1.14
C CYS A 37 7.21 -9.22 2.60
N THR A 38 6.26 -10.12 2.83
CA THR A 38 5.89 -10.60 4.17
C THR A 38 6.67 -11.85 4.59
N SER A 39 7.34 -12.52 3.64
CA SER A 39 8.19 -13.68 3.88
C SER A 39 9.67 -13.31 3.70
N GLN A 40 10.51 -13.72 4.65
CA GLN A 40 11.96 -13.49 4.55
C GLN A 40 12.57 -14.23 3.34
N GLU A 41 12.10 -15.45 3.06
CA GLU A 41 12.57 -16.24 1.93
C GLU A 41 12.14 -15.61 0.60
N GLY A 42 10.88 -15.18 0.52
CA GLY A 42 10.36 -14.45 -0.65
C GLY A 42 11.12 -13.14 -0.89
N TYR A 43 11.42 -12.40 0.19
CA TYR A 43 12.22 -11.17 0.12
C TYR A 43 13.61 -11.42 -0.43
N LYS A 44 14.38 -12.36 0.14
CA LYS A 44 15.74 -12.69 -0.32
C LYS A 44 15.76 -13.10 -1.79
N THR A 45 14.79 -13.92 -2.19
CA THR A 45 14.63 -14.36 -3.58
C THR A 45 14.28 -13.19 -4.50
N ALA A 46 13.43 -12.26 -4.04
CA ALA A 46 13.05 -11.08 -4.80
C ALA A 46 14.23 -10.11 -4.99
N VAL A 47 15.01 -9.86 -3.93
CA VAL A 47 16.22 -9.02 -3.96
C VAL A 47 17.20 -9.57 -4.99
N LYS A 48 17.53 -10.86 -4.93
CA LYS A 48 18.43 -11.50 -5.89
C LYS A 48 17.93 -11.37 -7.33
N GLY A 49 16.65 -11.65 -7.58
CA GLY A 49 16.07 -11.54 -8.92
C GLY A 49 16.04 -10.10 -9.46
N VAL A 50 15.86 -9.12 -8.58
CA VAL A 50 15.92 -7.69 -8.94
C VAL A 50 17.36 -7.25 -9.23
N GLU A 51 18.32 -7.69 -8.43
CA GLU A 51 19.73 -7.40 -8.62
C GLU A 51 20.22 -7.92 -9.98
N GLU A 52 19.89 -9.18 -10.32
CA GLU A 52 20.18 -9.77 -11.63
C GLU A 52 19.49 -9.02 -12.79
N LEU A 53 18.29 -8.48 -12.57
CA LEU A 53 17.60 -7.67 -13.56
C LEU A 53 18.29 -6.32 -13.79
N LEU A 54 18.61 -5.60 -12.71
CA LEU A 54 19.24 -4.29 -12.79
C LEU A 54 20.64 -4.37 -13.40
N ASN A 55 21.43 -5.39 -13.03
CA ASN A 55 22.74 -5.61 -13.63
C ASN A 55 22.66 -5.81 -15.15
N ARG A 56 21.66 -6.56 -15.63
CA ARG A 56 21.45 -6.73 -17.09
C ARG A 56 21.08 -5.42 -17.76
N VAL A 57 20.14 -4.66 -17.20
CA VAL A 57 19.75 -3.34 -17.73
C VAL A 57 20.94 -2.37 -17.76
N TYR A 58 21.79 -2.39 -16.73
CA TYR A 58 22.97 -1.54 -16.69
C TYR A 58 23.98 -1.94 -17.76
N GLU A 59 24.20 -3.24 -18.00
CA GLU A 59 25.09 -3.67 -19.07
C GLU A 59 24.54 -3.32 -20.46
N GLU A 60 23.25 -3.55 -20.70
CA GLU A 60 22.57 -3.14 -21.94
C GLU A 60 22.70 -1.63 -22.18
N TYR A 61 22.54 -0.81 -21.13
CA TYR A 61 22.70 0.63 -21.25
C TYR A 61 24.16 1.05 -21.48
N ARG A 62 25.13 0.38 -20.84
CA ARG A 62 26.56 0.59 -21.12
C ARG A 62 26.88 0.26 -22.58
N GLN A 63 26.36 -0.85 -23.09
CA GLN A 63 26.51 -1.23 -24.49
C GLN A 63 25.89 -0.18 -25.43
N PHE A 64 24.65 0.24 -25.15
CA PHE A 64 23.99 1.31 -25.88
C PHE A 64 24.83 2.59 -25.90
N CYS A 65 25.44 2.98 -24.76
CA CYS A 65 26.30 4.16 -24.71
C CYS A 65 27.53 4.00 -25.61
N ARG A 66 28.19 2.83 -25.60
CA ARG A 66 29.34 2.54 -26.48
C ARG A 66 28.97 2.63 -27.95
N GLU A 67 27.85 2.03 -28.34
CA GLU A 67 27.36 2.02 -29.73
C GLU A 67 26.98 3.42 -30.22
N ASN A 68 26.46 4.27 -29.33
CA ASN A 68 26.03 5.63 -29.65
C ASN A 68 27.10 6.69 -29.35
N GLN A 69 28.36 6.28 -29.11
CA GLN A 69 29.49 7.17 -28.79
C GLN A 69 29.20 8.12 -27.61
N LYS A 70 28.39 7.68 -26.66
CA LYS A 70 28.10 8.39 -25.41
C LYS A 70 29.09 7.94 -24.31
N PRO A 71 29.42 8.83 -23.36
CA PRO A 71 30.24 8.44 -22.22
C PRO A 71 29.55 7.30 -21.46
N VAL A 72 30.29 6.23 -21.19
CA VAL A 72 29.78 5.06 -20.45
C VAL A 72 29.74 5.42 -18.97
N PRO A 73 28.56 5.43 -18.33
CA PRO A 73 28.46 5.78 -16.91
C PRO A 73 28.86 4.61 -16.01
N ASP A 74 29.43 4.93 -14.84
CA ASP A 74 29.65 3.98 -13.77
C ASP A 74 28.36 3.79 -12.96
N LEU A 75 27.49 2.90 -13.44
CA LEU A 75 26.23 2.56 -12.78
C LEU A 75 26.45 1.45 -11.75
N GLN A 76 26.04 1.71 -10.52
CA GLN A 76 26.10 0.76 -9.40
C GLN A 76 24.73 0.65 -8.72
N ILE A 77 24.44 -0.53 -8.18
CA ILE A 77 23.21 -0.76 -7.42
C ILE A 77 23.43 -0.27 -6.00
N ASN A 78 22.70 0.78 -5.60
CA ASN A 78 22.64 1.23 -4.21
C ASN A 78 21.51 0.51 -3.50
N PHE A 79 21.82 -0.17 -2.40
CA PHE A 79 20.87 -0.97 -1.64
C PHE A 79 20.61 -0.36 -0.26
N THR A 80 19.35 -0.28 0.14
CA THR A 80 18.94 0.15 1.49
C THR A 80 17.83 -0.77 1.98
N GLU A 81 18.06 -1.43 3.10
CA GLU A 81 17.11 -2.34 3.71
C GLU A 81 16.55 -1.76 5.01
N ASN A 82 15.25 -1.48 4.99
CA ASN A 82 14.52 -1.13 6.20
C ASN A 82 13.81 -2.40 6.67
N GLN A 83 14.29 -2.98 7.76
CA GLN A 83 13.53 -4.04 8.42
C GLN A 83 12.24 -3.43 8.94
N LEU A 84 11.12 -3.82 8.34
CA LEU A 84 9.80 -3.59 8.91
C LEU A 84 9.73 -4.41 10.20
N VAL A 85 10.23 -3.84 11.30
CA VAL A 85 9.85 -4.29 12.63
C VAL A 85 8.38 -3.96 12.71
N TYR A 86 7.52 -4.94 12.34
CA TYR A 86 6.21 -4.98 12.94
C TYR A 86 6.52 -5.00 14.43
N SER A 87 6.34 -3.87 15.11
CA SER A 87 5.98 -3.92 16.51
C SER A 87 4.70 -4.75 16.54
N SER A 88 4.85 -6.08 16.61
CA SER A 88 4.08 -6.85 17.57
C SER A 88 4.06 -5.94 18.79
N ARG A 89 2.89 -5.35 19.05
CA ARG A 89 2.64 -4.49 20.21
C ARG A 89 3.41 -5.11 21.35
N ALA A 90 4.55 -4.52 21.70
CA ALA A 90 5.26 -4.90 22.89
C ALA A 90 4.24 -4.64 23.99
N THR A 91 3.72 -5.72 24.56
CA THR A 91 2.88 -5.69 25.74
C THR A 91 3.72 -5.02 26.82
N PHE A 92 3.54 -3.72 26.96
CA PHE A 92 3.98 -2.99 28.13
C PHE A 92 3.07 -3.44 29.27
N THR A 93 3.45 -4.54 29.91
CA THR A 93 2.95 -4.92 31.23
C THR A 93 4.15 -4.84 32.16
N GLY A 94 4.23 -3.73 32.89
CA GLY A 94 5.15 -3.62 34.00
C GLY A 94 4.84 -4.64 35.09
N GLY A 95 5.90 -5.28 35.59
CA GLY A 95 6.10 -5.72 36.97
C GLY A 95 5.15 -6.75 37.59
N ALA A 96 5.63 -7.99 37.73
CA ALA A 96 5.75 -8.70 39.02
C ALA A 96 6.41 -10.09 38.79
N ALA A 97 7.12 -10.57 39.81
CA ALA A 97 8.10 -11.66 39.82
C ALA A 97 7.54 -13.10 40.00
N ALA A 98 8.49 -14.05 40.12
CA ALA A 98 8.43 -15.52 40.41
C ALA A 98 8.36 -16.40 39.15
N ASP A 99 9.37 -17.21 38.78
CA ASP A 99 10.09 -18.35 39.39
C ASP A 99 9.68 -19.68 38.70
N ASP A 100 10.72 -20.42 38.28
CA ASP A 100 10.87 -21.86 37.95
C ASP A 100 9.79 -22.67 37.18
N ASP A 101 10.25 -23.40 36.15
CA ASP A 101 10.30 -24.89 36.13
C ASP A 101 10.13 -25.51 34.72
N GLU A 102 10.86 -26.62 34.54
CA GLU A 102 11.16 -27.40 33.35
C GLU A 102 10.02 -28.40 33.01
N GLY A 103 9.75 -28.73 31.73
CA GLY A 103 8.75 -29.78 31.45
C GLY A 103 8.33 -30.05 30.00
N ASP A 104 8.68 -31.24 29.56
CA ASP A 104 8.42 -31.95 28.30
C ASP A 104 6.94 -32.40 28.07
N ALA A 105 6.68 -32.86 26.84
CA ALA A 105 5.68 -33.84 26.39
C ALA A 105 4.32 -33.39 25.79
N SER A 106 4.25 -33.50 24.46
CA SER A 106 3.26 -34.29 23.68
C SER A 106 1.88 -34.65 24.30
N SER A 107 0.78 -34.10 23.75
CA SER A 107 -0.33 -34.87 23.13
C SER A 107 -1.59 -34.05 22.78
N LYS A 108 -2.10 -34.35 21.58
CA LYS A 108 -3.49 -34.37 21.04
C LYS A 108 -4.67 -33.64 21.73
N ASP A 109 -5.46 -33.07 20.83
CA ASP A 109 -6.93 -33.13 20.70
C ASP A 109 -7.77 -31.85 20.90
N LYS A 110 -8.80 -31.81 20.08
CA LYS A 110 -9.66 -30.73 19.60
C LYS A 110 -10.33 -29.92 20.71
N ARG A 111 -10.37 -28.59 20.53
CA ARG A 111 -11.54 -27.77 20.92
C ARG A 111 -11.81 -26.63 19.93
N LYS A 112 -12.96 -26.72 19.26
CA LYS A 112 -13.67 -25.58 18.66
C LYS A 112 -13.93 -24.55 19.77
N GLY A 113 -13.39 -23.35 19.63
CA GLY A 113 -13.67 -22.21 20.51
C GLY A 113 -13.82 -20.95 19.67
N LYS A 114 -15.06 -20.56 19.37
CA LYS A 114 -15.40 -19.21 18.93
C LYS A 114 -14.99 -18.23 20.04
N ALA A 115 -13.90 -17.48 19.85
CA ALA A 115 -13.55 -16.37 20.72
C ALA A 115 -13.56 -15.08 19.90
N ARG A 116 -14.71 -14.42 20.03
CA ARG A 116 -15.14 -13.10 19.58
C ARG A 116 -14.03 -12.05 19.80
N ALA A 117 -13.36 -11.63 18.72
CA ALA A 117 -12.50 -10.46 18.74
C ALA A 117 -13.37 -9.23 19.03
N THR A 118 -13.07 -8.56 20.13
CA THR A 118 -13.69 -7.31 20.55
C THR A 118 -13.38 -6.24 19.51
N LYS A 119 -14.34 -6.10 18.60
CA LYS A 119 -14.64 -4.91 17.79
C LYS A 119 -14.30 -3.67 18.64
N ARG A 120 -13.24 -2.94 18.30
CA ARG A 120 -13.18 -1.53 18.66
C ARG A 120 -14.21 -0.87 17.77
N GLU A 121 -15.38 -0.64 18.35
CA GLU A 121 -16.46 0.01 17.64
C GLU A 121 -16.04 1.43 17.26
N PRO A 122 -16.38 1.88 16.06
CA PRO A 122 -16.30 3.29 15.73
C PRO A 122 -17.15 4.05 16.76
N VAL A 123 -16.67 5.21 17.22
CA VAL A 123 -17.43 6.09 18.11
C VAL A 123 -18.73 6.43 17.39
N LYS A 124 -19.83 5.82 17.85
CA LYS A 124 -21.17 5.99 17.30
C LYS A 124 -21.72 7.32 17.79
N THR A 125 -21.91 8.28 16.88
CA THR A 125 -22.92 9.32 17.11
C THR A 125 -24.31 8.67 17.05
N SER A 126 -25.28 9.29 17.71
CA SER A 126 -26.60 8.72 18.01
C SER A 126 -27.44 8.27 16.80
N ASP A 127 -27.03 8.58 15.57
CA ASP A 127 -27.75 8.24 14.34
C ASP A 127 -27.06 7.17 13.45
N GLY A 128 -25.96 6.56 13.91
CA GLY A 128 -25.33 5.44 13.16
C GLY A 128 -24.71 5.84 11.81
N ALA A 129 -24.66 7.13 11.48
CA ALA A 129 -23.91 7.65 10.35
C ALA A 129 -22.41 7.61 10.67
N ILE A 130 -21.63 7.01 9.77
CA ILE A 130 -20.16 7.07 9.80
C ILE A 130 -19.78 8.56 9.79
N ASP A 131 -18.96 9.01 10.76
CA ASP A 131 -18.44 10.37 10.82
C ASP A 131 -17.53 10.62 9.60
N ARG A 132 -18.14 11.15 8.53
CA ARG A 132 -17.50 11.44 7.23
C ARG A 132 -16.91 12.86 7.19
N GLY A 133 -16.95 13.59 8.31
CA GLY A 133 -16.61 15.01 8.43
C GLY A 133 -17.78 15.95 8.12
N GLU A 134 -17.64 17.23 8.48
CA GLU A 134 -18.61 18.28 8.15
C GLU A 134 -18.50 18.68 6.66
N PRO A 135 -19.61 18.72 5.90
CA PRO A 135 -19.60 19.08 4.50
C PRO A 135 -19.14 20.54 4.31
N GLY A 136 -18.16 20.76 3.43
CA GLY A 136 -17.76 22.10 3.00
C GLY A 136 -18.84 22.77 2.13
N PRO A 137 -18.75 24.09 1.89
CA PRO A 137 -19.78 24.85 1.15
C PRO A 137 -19.99 24.42 -0.31
N ASN A 138 -19.07 23.64 -0.89
CA ASN A 138 -19.15 23.10 -2.25
C ASN A 138 -19.23 21.55 -2.28
N ALA A 139 -19.53 20.92 -1.14
CA ALA A 139 -19.57 19.49 -1.00
C ALA A 139 -20.80 18.88 -1.70
N PRO A 140 -20.64 17.89 -2.59
CA PRO A 140 -21.77 17.20 -3.21
C PRO A 140 -22.54 16.41 -2.15
N PRO A 141 -23.84 16.18 -2.35
CA PRO A 141 -24.59 15.32 -1.46
C PRO A 141 -24.03 13.89 -1.47
N VAL A 142 -24.16 13.18 -0.35
CA VAL A 142 -23.65 11.81 -0.12
C VAL A 142 -23.97 10.86 -1.28
N HIS A 143 -25.19 10.92 -1.82
CA HIS A 143 -25.64 10.05 -2.91
C HIS A 143 -24.91 10.31 -4.24
N GLU A 144 -24.51 11.57 -4.52
CA GLU A 144 -23.70 11.88 -5.70
C GLU A 144 -22.28 11.35 -5.54
N ILE A 145 -21.72 11.44 -4.34
CA ILE A 145 -20.39 10.89 -4.02
C ILE A 145 -20.39 9.38 -4.22
N GLU A 146 -21.41 8.68 -3.72
CA GLU A 146 -21.56 7.23 -3.88
C GLU A 146 -21.71 6.85 -5.37
N LYS A 147 -22.50 7.62 -6.14
CA LYS A 147 -22.63 7.43 -7.60
C LYS A 147 -21.29 7.57 -8.32
N TYR A 148 -20.51 8.60 -8.01
CA TYR A 148 -19.18 8.77 -8.61
C TYR A 148 -18.20 7.65 -8.20
N ILE A 149 -18.30 7.15 -6.97
CA ILE A 149 -17.48 5.99 -6.54
C ILE A 149 -17.84 4.74 -7.35
N ASP A 150 -19.12 4.51 -7.62
CA ASP A 150 -19.56 3.39 -8.46
C ASP A 150 -19.08 3.53 -9.90
N GLU A 151 -19.23 4.71 -10.51
CA GLU A 151 -18.73 5.02 -11.86
C GLU A 151 -17.21 4.82 -11.95
N ARG A 152 -16.45 5.27 -10.95
CA ARG A 152 -15.00 5.07 -10.88
C ARG A 152 -14.65 3.58 -10.79
N ASN A 153 -15.39 2.83 -10.00
CA ASN A 153 -15.17 1.39 -9.83
C ASN A 153 -15.55 0.60 -11.10
N GLU A 154 -16.57 1.05 -11.83
CA GLU A 154 -16.92 0.54 -13.16
C GLU A 154 -15.81 0.83 -14.18
N ALA A 155 -15.30 2.06 -14.21
CA ALA A 155 -14.19 2.45 -15.06
C ALA A 155 -12.94 1.58 -14.79
N ARG A 156 -12.62 1.32 -13.51
CA ARG A 156 -11.55 0.38 -13.11
C ARG A 156 -11.82 -1.05 -13.60
N ARG A 157 -13.05 -1.55 -13.47
CA ARG A 157 -13.46 -2.88 -13.96
C ARG A 157 -13.37 -2.99 -15.49
N ALA A 158 -13.62 -1.89 -16.20
CA ALA A 158 -13.51 -1.79 -17.65
C ALA A 158 -12.08 -1.48 -18.13
N ASN A 159 -11.08 -1.41 -17.24
CA ASN A 159 -9.71 -0.97 -17.54
C ASN A 159 -9.62 0.46 -18.12
N ASN A 160 -10.65 1.28 -17.94
CA ASN A 160 -10.67 2.68 -18.32
C ASN A 160 -10.10 3.53 -17.17
N PHE A 161 -8.78 3.46 -17.00
CA PHE A 161 -8.07 4.23 -15.97
C PHE A 161 -8.16 5.76 -16.16
N PRO A 162 -8.13 6.33 -17.38
CA PRO A 162 -8.31 7.76 -17.57
C PRO A 162 -9.64 8.30 -17.02
N GLU A 163 -10.74 7.58 -17.22
CA GLU A 163 -12.04 7.98 -16.66
C GLU A 163 -12.08 7.81 -15.14
N ALA A 164 -11.46 6.76 -14.60
CA ALA A 164 -11.34 6.58 -13.16
C ALA A 164 -10.56 7.73 -12.49
N ASP A 165 -9.47 8.20 -13.13
CA ASP A 165 -8.69 9.33 -12.64
C ASP A 165 -9.43 10.66 -12.77
N ARG A 166 -10.20 10.85 -13.86
CA ARG A 166 -11.09 12.01 -14.03
C ARG A 166 -12.08 12.12 -12.88
N ILE A 167 -12.72 11.01 -12.52
CA ILE A 167 -13.70 10.97 -11.42
C ILE A 167 -13.03 11.21 -10.07
N ARG A 168 -11.81 10.69 -9.86
CA ARG A 168 -11.03 10.95 -8.64
C ARG A 168 -10.72 12.45 -8.49
N GLN A 169 -10.27 13.10 -9.57
CA GLN A 169 -9.98 14.53 -9.58
C GLN A 169 -11.25 15.37 -9.37
N LEU A 170 -12.37 14.96 -9.96
CA LEU A 170 -13.67 15.61 -9.82
C LEU A 170 -14.19 15.58 -8.37
N LEU A 171 -14.02 14.47 -7.67
CA LEU A 171 -14.39 14.39 -6.25
C LEU A 171 -13.44 15.23 -5.38
N HIS A 172 -12.14 15.23 -5.70
CA HIS A 172 -11.16 16.02 -4.99
C HIS A 172 -11.43 17.53 -5.12
N SER A 173 -11.74 18.01 -6.32
CA SER A 173 -12.08 19.43 -6.56
C SER A 173 -13.36 19.88 -5.88
N ARG A 174 -14.23 18.93 -5.49
CA ARG A 174 -15.44 19.18 -4.71
C ARG A 174 -15.26 18.91 -3.21
N GLY A 175 -14.01 18.81 -2.74
CA GLY A 175 -13.69 18.64 -1.33
C GLY A 175 -13.99 17.23 -0.81
N VAL A 176 -13.84 16.19 -1.64
CA VAL A 176 -14.03 14.79 -1.26
C VAL A 176 -12.77 13.99 -1.58
N ALA A 177 -12.16 13.39 -0.56
CA ALA A 177 -10.99 12.54 -0.70
C ALA A 177 -11.39 11.06 -0.68
N LEU A 178 -11.00 10.32 -1.71
CA LEU A 178 -11.17 8.87 -1.81
C LEU A 178 -9.96 8.13 -1.22
N MET A 179 -10.24 7.15 -0.35
CA MET A 179 -9.27 6.23 0.25
C MET A 179 -9.55 4.81 -0.25
N ASP A 180 -8.56 4.24 -0.94
CA ASP A 180 -8.64 2.89 -1.50
C ASP A 180 -7.91 1.93 -0.56
N GLU A 181 -8.63 0.95 0.00
CA GLU A 181 -7.99 -0.10 0.78
C GLU A 181 -7.38 -1.17 -0.15
N PRO A 182 -6.06 -1.45 -0.04
CA PRO A 182 -5.44 -2.50 -0.83
C PRO A 182 -5.98 -3.87 -0.40
N GLY A 183 -6.68 -4.55 -1.32
CA GLY A 183 -7.22 -5.89 -1.10
C GLY A 183 -8.72 -5.95 -0.79
N GLY A 184 -9.42 -4.82 -0.77
CA GLY A 184 -10.89 -4.79 -0.66
C GLY A 184 -11.56 -5.49 -1.84
N ARG A 185 -12.25 -6.61 -1.59
CA ARG A 185 -13.13 -7.27 -2.56
C ARG A 185 -14.58 -6.90 -2.19
N GLY A 186 -15.28 -6.17 -3.06
CA GLY A 186 -16.66 -5.69 -2.81
C GLY A 186 -17.18 -4.78 -3.92
N LYS A 187 -18.38 -4.22 -3.75
CA LYS A 187 -18.98 -3.24 -4.68
C LYS A 187 -18.98 -1.84 -4.05
N GLY A 188 -18.69 -0.80 -4.84
CA GLY A 188 -18.89 0.60 -4.45
C GLY A 188 -18.10 1.05 -3.22
N ALA A 189 -18.81 1.62 -2.25
CA ALA A 189 -18.28 2.15 -0.98
C ALA A 189 -17.67 1.06 -0.06
N GLU A 190 -17.89 -0.22 -0.35
CA GLU A 190 -17.26 -1.33 0.40
C GLU A 190 -15.76 -1.46 0.10
N VAL A 191 -15.32 -1.00 -1.08
CA VAL A 191 -13.93 -1.05 -1.54
C VAL A 191 -13.23 0.31 -1.41
N THR A 192 -14.03 1.37 -1.41
CA THR A 192 -13.55 2.76 -1.42
C THR A 192 -14.21 3.53 -0.30
N THR A 193 -13.44 3.81 0.76
CA THR A 193 -13.89 4.73 1.80
C THR A 193 -13.64 6.17 1.36
N TRP A 194 -14.44 7.11 1.85
CA TRP A 194 -14.30 8.52 1.47
C TRP A 194 -14.54 9.42 2.69
N ARG A 195 -13.96 10.63 2.64
CA ARG A 195 -14.16 11.67 3.66
C ARG A 195 -14.22 13.04 3.00
N TYR A 196 -14.90 14.00 3.64
CA TYR A 196 -14.79 15.39 3.23
C TYR A 196 -13.37 15.90 3.52
N TRP A 197 -12.78 16.54 2.52
CA TRP A 197 -11.48 17.19 2.58
C TRP A 197 -11.67 18.68 2.84
N ARG A 198 -10.88 19.24 3.75
CA ARG A 198 -10.72 20.68 3.95
C ARG A 198 -9.31 21.06 3.54
N ASP A 199 -9.17 22.16 2.80
CA ASP A 199 -7.89 22.81 2.54
C ASP A 199 -7.22 23.30 3.84
#